data_AF-A0A5A7W245-F1
#
_entry.id   AF-A0A5A7W245-F1
#
_cell.length_a   1.000
_cell.length_b   1.000
_cell.length_c   1.000
_cell.angle_alpha   90.00
_cell.angle_beta   90.00
_cell.angle_gamma   90.00
#
_symmetry.space_group_name_H-M   'P 1'
#
loop_
_entity.id
_entity.type
_entity.pdbx_description
1 polymer ?
#
loop_
_entity_poly.entity_id
_entity_poly.type
_entity_poly.pdbx_seq_one_letter_code
_entity_poly.pdbx_strand_id
1 'polypeptide(L)'
;MSLPTVDELVALYSQVKGGDVGQAEHRLFQQHGLEPLIPLLASAYLLIRRGSGRARILFWLPRYARVRQDVVSLALSALSDRSYIVREYACSILAYSLRPDVIPQLTSLQVHPDPKTRAAAAAAIDAISSKNHHYFVDRKHSGSTFWSVNRGDVPGRSF
;
A
#
# COMPACT_ATOMS: atom_id res chain seq x y z
N MET A 1 0.30 12.99 -23.86
CA MET A 1 -1.04 12.41 -23.63
C MET A 1 -1.62 13.03 -22.37
N SER A 2 -2.93 13.31 -22.33
CA SER A 2 -3.61 13.76 -21.11
C SER A 2 -3.66 12.63 -20.08
N LEU A 3 -3.62 12.96 -18.78
CA LEU A 3 -3.89 12.00 -17.72
C LEU A 3 -5.32 11.47 -17.82
N PRO A 4 -5.59 10.24 -17.36
CA PRO A 4 -6.97 9.75 -17.27
C PRO A 4 -7.77 10.56 -16.25
N THR A 5 -9.07 10.58 -16.43
CA THR A 5 -10.03 11.09 -15.47
C THR A 5 -10.17 10.15 -14.27
N VAL A 6 -10.69 10.68 -13.15
CA VAL A 6 -11.01 9.85 -11.97
C VAL A 6 -12.04 8.78 -12.31
N ASP A 7 -13.04 9.10 -13.15
CA ASP A 7 -14.08 8.15 -13.54
C ASP A 7 -13.53 6.97 -14.36
N GLU A 8 -12.57 7.23 -15.25
CA GLU A 8 -11.88 6.16 -15.99
C GLU A 8 -11.11 5.23 -15.04
N LEU A 9 -10.44 5.78 -14.03
CA LEU A 9 -9.76 4.98 -13.00
C LEU A 9 -10.77 4.18 -12.14
N VAL A 10 -11.88 4.80 -11.75
CA VAL A 10 -12.95 4.09 -11.02
C VAL A 10 -13.48 2.93 -11.84
N ALA A 11 -13.74 3.12 -13.13
CA ALA A 11 -14.20 2.07 -14.04
C ALA A 11 -13.18 0.94 -14.14
N LEU A 12 -11.89 1.26 -14.30
CA LEU A 12 -10.79 0.29 -14.37
C LEU A 12 -10.73 -0.57 -13.11
N TYR A 13 -10.67 0.05 -11.93
CA TYR A 13 -10.53 -0.69 -10.67
C TYR A 13 -11.83 -1.32 -10.16
N SER A 14 -12.97 -1.04 -10.80
CA SER A 14 -14.26 -1.66 -10.50
C SER A 14 -14.52 -2.95 -11.30
N GLN A 15 -13.61 -3.34 -12.19
CA GLN A 15 -13.75 -4.55 -13.00
C GLN A 15 -13.81 -5.85 -12.16
N VAL A 16 -14.47 -6.87 -12.72
CA VAL A 16 -14.75 -8.14 -12.01
C VAL A 16 -13.59 -9.12 -12.08
N LYS A 17 -12.89 -9.17 -13.21
CA LYS A 17 -11.81 -10.12 -13.46
C LYS A 17 -10.47 -9.45 -13.14
N GLY A 18 -9.70 -10.05 -12.23
CA GLY A 18 -8.39 -9.53 -11.84
C GLY A 18 -7.38 -9.46 -12.99
N GLY A 19 -7.47 -10.38 -13.96
CA GLY A 19 -6.62 -10.36 -15.16
C GLY A 19 -6.80 -9.11 -16.02
N ASP A 20 -8.03 -8.61 -16.13
CA ASP A 20 -8.36 -7.43 -16.93
C ASP A 20 -7.78 -6.16 -16.26
N VAL A 21 -7.85 -6.09 -14.92
CA VAL A 21 -7.24 -5.01 -14.12
C VAL A 21 -5.72 -5.00 -14.28
N GLY A 22 -5.06 -6.15 -14.22
CA GLY A 22 -3.59 -6.24 -14.35
C GLY A 22 -3.08 -5.73 -15.69
N GLN A 23 -3.72 -6.12 -16.79
CA GLN A 23 -3.36 -5.64 -18.12
C GLN A 23 -3.67 -4.14 -18.30
N ALA A 24 -4.78 -3.66 -17.72
CA ALA A 24 -5.12 -2.25 -17.76
C ALA A 24 -4.12 -1.38 -16.97
N GLU A 25 -3.71 -1.82 -15.77
CA GLU A 25 -2.68 -1.16 -14.97
C GLU A 25 -1.33 -1.11 -15.71
N HIS A 26 -0.90 -2.21 -16.33
CA HIS A 26 0.35 -2.24 -17.06
C HIS A 26 0.37 -1.17 -18.16
N ARG A 27 -0.70 -1.09 -18.96
CA ARG A 27 -0.85 -0.06 -20.00
C ARG A 27 -0.88 1.35 -19.42
N LEU A 28 -1.66 1.55 -18.35
CA LEU A 28 -1.79 2.82 -17.67
C LEU A 28 -0.43 3.33 -17.16
N PHE A 29 0.37 2.46 -16.53
CA PHE A 29 1.68 2.83 -15.98
C PHE A 29 2.75 2.99 -17.04
N GLN A 30 2.72 2.21 -18.12
CA GLN A 30 3.59 2.42 -19.29
C GLN A 30 3.35 3.79 -19.93
N GLN A 31 2.09 4.22 -19.99
CA GLN A 31 1.70 5.45 -20.69
C GLN A 31 1.96 6.72 -19.87
N HIS A 32 1.77 6.67 -18.55
CA HIS A 32 1.80 7.88 -17.70
C HIS A 32 2.87 7.85 -16.61
N GLY A 33 3.47 6.70 -16.34
CA GLY A 33 4.14 6.45 -15.07
C GLY A 33 3.13 6.39 -13.91
N LEU A 34 3.55 5.79 -12.80
CA LEU A 34 2.68 5.68 -11.62
C LEU A 34 2.62 6.97 -10.81
N GLU A 35 3.73 7.70 -10.69
CA GLU A 35 3.82 8.88 -9.83
C GLU A 35 2.82 9.99 -10.20
N PRO A 36 2.66 10.38 -11.48
CA PRO A 36 1.68 11.40 -11.86
C PRO A 36 0.23 10.99 -11.60
N LEU A 37 -0.04 9.68 -11.47
CA LEU A 37 -1.37 9.15 -11.24
C LEU A 37 -1.76 9.12 -9.76
N ILE A 38 -0.82 9.28 -8.83
CA ILE A 38 -1.08 9.11 -7.38
C ILE A 38 -2.26 9.98 -6.88
N PRO A 39 -2.35 11.29 -7.20
CA PRO A 39 -3.48 12.10 -6.75
C PRO A 39 -4.82 11.58 -7.30
N LEU A 40 -4.85 11.14 -8.55
CA LEU A 40 -6.04 10.62 -9.21
C LEU A 40 -6.45 9.26 -8.65
N LEU A 41 -5.48 8.39 -8.35
CA LEU A 41 -5.70 7.10 -7.69
C LEU A 41 -6.23 7.29 -6.27
N ALA A 42 -5.75 8.29 -5.53
CA ALA A 42 -6.29 8.63 -4.22
C ALA A 42 -7.74 9.12 -4.30
N SER A 43 -8.09 9.94 -5.28
CA SER A 43 -9.48 10.34 -5.54
C SER A 43 -10.35 9.14 -5.95
N ALA A 44 -9.87 8.30 -6.86
CA ALA A 44 -10.60 7.12 -7.32
C ALA A 44 -10.82 6.10 -6.19
N TYR A 45 -9.84 5.92 -5.30
CA TYR A 45 -9.93 5.02 -4.14
C TYR A 45 -11.21 5.25 -3.32
N LEU A 46 -11.60 6.51 -3.10
CA LEU A 46 -12.79 6.88 -2.32
C LEU A 46 -14.10 6.49 -3.02
N LEU A 47 -14.10 6.39 -4.35
CA LEU A 47 -15.29 6.11 -5.16
C LEU A 47 -15.43 4.62 -5.50
N ILE A 48 -14.36 3.85 -5.42
CA ILE A 48 -14.37 2.41 -5.74
C ILE A 48 -15.05 1.62 -4.63
N ARG A 49 -16.18 0.98 -4.95
CA ARG A 49 -16.92 0.13 -3.99
C ARG A 49 -16.22 -1.19 -3.69
N ARG A 50 -15.51 -1.77 -4.67
CA ARG A 50 -14.88 -3.09 -4.54
C ARG A 50 -13.61 -3.03 -3.70
N GLY A 51 -13.55 -3.85 -2.65
CA GLY A 51 -12.35 -3.96 -1.81
C GLY A 51 -11.12 -4.39 -2.59
N SER A 52 -11.27 -5.28 -3.58
CA SER A 52 -10.17 -5.70 -4.46
C SER A 52 -9.59 -4.54 -5.27
N GLY A 53 -10.43 -3.68 -5.84
CA GLY A 53 -9.99 -2.49 -6.58
C GLY A 53 -9.22 -1.52 -5.70
N ARG A 54 -9.74 -1.21 -4.51
CA ARG A 54 -9.05 -0.38 -3.52
C ARG A 54 -7.71 -0.97 -3.07
N ALA A 55 -7.68 -2.28 -2.82
CA ALA A 55 -6.47 -3.00 -2.44
C ALA A 55 -5.40 -2.94 -3.55
N ARG A 56 -5.82 -3.06 -4.81
CA ARG A 56 -4.93 -2.95 -5.97
C ARG A 56 -4.29 -1.58 -6.11
N ILE A 57 -5.03 -0.50 -5.82
CA ILE A 57 -4.45 0.84 -5.75
C ILE A 57 -3.33 0.86 -4.70
N LEU A 58 -3.64 0.46 -3.46
CA LEU A 58 -2.67 0.51 -2.36
C LEU A 58 -1.44 -0.36 -2.59
N PHE A 59 -1.58 -1.52 -3.25
CA PHE A 59 -0.47 -2.44 -3.55
C PHE A 59 0.74 -1.74 -4.21
N TRP A 60 0.49 -0.75 -5.07
CA TRP A 60 1.54 -0.08 -5.82
C TRP A 60 2.25 1.04 -5.05
N LEU A 61 1.60 1.59 -4.03
CA LEU A 61 2.02 2.83 -3.39
C LEU A 61 3.16 2.76 -2.35
N PRO A 62 3.57 1.60 -1.77
CA PRO A 62 4.65 1.58 -0.79
C PRO A 62 5.91 2.30 -1.26
N ARG A 63 6.25 2.20 -2.56
CA ARG A 63 7.45 2.81 -3.15
C ARG A 63 7.53 4.34 -3.01
N TYR A 64 6.40 5.01 -2.75
CA TYR A 64 6.33 6.46 -2.56
C TYR A 64 6.16 6.88 -1.09
N ALA A 65 5.98 5.94 -0.17
CA ALA A 65 5.59 6.23 1.22
C ALA A 65 6.64 7.02 2.01
N ARG A 66 7.92 6.99 1.58
CA ARG A 66 9.02 7.77 2.20
C ARG A 66 9.08 9.21 1.72
N VAL A 67 8.53 9.52 0.54
CA VAL A 67 8.71 10.82 -0.13
C VAL A 67 7.40 11.58 -0.37
N ARG A 68 6.25 10.91 -0.19
CA ARG A 68 4.93 11.50 -0.45
C ARG A 68 3.99 11.40 0.75
N GLN A 69 3.62 12.56 1.29
CA GLN A 69 2.68 12.67 2.40
C GLN A 69 1.26 12.18 2.03
N ASP A 70 0.80 12.43 0.81
CA ASP A 70 -0.54 12.03 0.36
C ASP A 70 -0.72 10.50 0.35
N VAL A 71 0.33 9.74 0.04
CA VAL A 71 0.35 8.27 0.13
C VAL A 71 0.21 7.79 1.58
N VAL A 72 0.91 8.44 2.52
CA VAL A 72 0.79 8.13 3.95
C VAL A 72 -0.62 8.47 4.46
N SER A 73 -1.16 9.63 4.07
CA SER A 73 -2.52 10.06 4.43
C SER A 73 -3.59 9.10 3.89
N LEU A 74 -3.45 8.63 2.65
CA LEU A 74 -4.34 7.62 2.08
C LEU A 74 -4.27 6.30 2.86
N ALA A 75 -3.06 5.83 3.20
CA ALA A 75 -2.88 4.61 3.98
C ALA A 75 -3.49 4.74 5.39
N LEU A 76 -3.32 5.88 6.07
CA LEU A 76 -3.98 6.14 7.35
C LEU A 76 -5.51 6.05 7.24
N SER A 77 -6.10 6.64 6.19
CA SER A 77 -7.55 6.51 5.94
C SER A 77 -7.97 5.06 5.67
N ALA A 78 -7.11 4.28 5.02
CA ALA A 78 -7.38 2.90 4.64
C ALA A 78 -7.29 1.89 5.81
N LEU A 79 -6.73 2.28 6.96
CA LEU A 79 -6.73 1.43 8.17
C LEU A 79 -8.15 1.09 8.66
N SER A 80 -9.13 1.94 8.37
CA SER A 80 -10.54 1.75 8.72
C SER A 80 -11.35 1.06 7.60
N ASP A 81 -10.72 0.58 6.53
CA ASP A 81 -11.44 -0.06 5.44
C ASP A 81 -12.13 -1.36 5.91
N ARG A 82 -13.35 -1.60 5.42
CA ARG A 82 -14.10 -2.84 5.70
C ARG A 82 -13.37 -4.12 5.31
N SER A 83 -12.51 -4.05 4.31
CA SER A 83 -11.80 -5.20 3.76
C SER A 83 -10.45 -5.40 4.43
N TYR A 84 -10.20 -6.60 4.99
CA TYR A 84 -8.91 -6.95 5.58
C TYR A 84 -7.73 -6.69 4.64
N ILE A 85 -7.84 -7.09 3.36
CA ILE A 85 -6.73 -6.95 2.41
C ILE A 85 -6.36 -5.48 2.16
N VAL A 86 -7.34 -4.57 2.24
CA VAL A 86 -7.09 -3.12 2.13
C VAL A 86 -6.34 -2.63 3.38
N ARG A 87 -6.77 -3.06 4.58
CA ARG A 87 -6.07 -2.73 5.84
C ARG A 87 -4.64 -3.29 5.87
N GLU A 88 -4.42 -4.49 5.34
CA GLU A 88 -3.07 -5.09 5.24
C GLU A 88 -2.16 -4.26 4.33
N TYR A 89 -2.63 -3.85 3.15
CA TYR A 89 -1.84 -2.97 2.29
C TYR A 89 -1.61 -1.59 2.90
N ALA A 90 -2.59 -1.04 3.61
CA ALA A 90 -2.42 0.19 4.38
C ALA A 90 -1.29 0.04 5.41
N CYS A 91 -1.30 -1.04 6.21
CA CYS A 91 -0.21 -1.35 7.15
C CYS A 91 1.15 -1.48 6.44
N SER A 92 1.18 -2.08 5.25
CA SER A 92 2.42 -2.21 4.47
C SER A 92 2.99 -0.86 4.05
N ILE A 93 2.15 0.08 3.59
CA ILE A 93 2.57 1.43 3.20
C ILE A 93 3.16 2.16 4.41
N LEU A 94 2.48 2.09 5.55
CA LEU A 94 2.94 2.72 6.79
C LEU A 94 4.24 2.08 7.31
N ALA A 95 4.36 0.75 7.26
CA ALA A 95 5.59 0.04 7.59
C ALA A 95 6.77 0.50 6.72
N TYR A 96 6.55 0.64 5.41
CA TYR A 96 7.59 1.07 4.48
C TYR A 96 8.02 2.53 4.68
N SER A 97 7.07 3.40 5.09
CA SER A 97 7.34 4.81 5.38
C SER A 97 8.34 5.01 6.52
N LEU A 98 8.45 4.05 7.45
CA LEU A 98 9.27 4.12 8.68
C LEU A 98 9.00 5.37 9.53
N ARG A 99 7.79 5.91 9.43
CA ARG A 99 7.38 7.13 10.09
C ARG A 99 6.85 6.85 11.51
N PRO A 100 7.51 7.33 12.58
CA PRO A 100 7.05 7.05 13.94
C PRO A 100 5.73 7.75 14.29
N ASP A 101 5.37 8.84 13.60
CA ASP A 101 4.14 9.61 13.85
C ASP A 101 2.84 8.83 13.54
N VAL A 102 2.93 7.69 12.84
CA VAL A 102 1.75 6.85 12.50
C VAL A 102 1.54 5.68 13.48
N ILE A 103 2.44 5.48 14.45
CA ILE A 103 2.36 4.40 15.43
C ILE A 103 1.04 4.45 16.24
N PRO A 104 0.53 5.59 16.73
CA PRO A 104 -0.72 5.62 17.49
C PRO A 104 -1.92 5.02 16.74
N GLN A 105 -2.02 5.31 15.43
CA GLN A 105 -3.07 4.79 14.56
C GLN A 105 -2.92 3.28 14.34
N LEU A 106 -1.69 2.78 14.18
CA LEU A 106 -1.42 1.34 14.12
C LEU A 106 -1.72 0.64 15.44
N THR A 107 -1.38 1.23 16.58
CA THR A 107 -1.66 0.66 17.91
C THR A 107 -3.16 0.48 18.14
N SER A 108 -4.00 1.39 17.62
CA SER A 108 -5.46 1.27 17.69
C SER A 108 -5.99 -0.03 17.02
N LEU A 109 -5.28 -0.55 16.01
CA LEU A 109 -5.64 -1.79 15.34
C LEU A 109 -5.27 -3.05 16.12
N GLN A 110 -4.46 -2.96 17.20
CA GLN A 110 -4.10 -4.14 18.00
C GLN A 110 -5.27 -4.74 18.76
N VAL A 111 -6.39 -4.01 18.91
CA VAL A 111 -7.63 -4.52 19.51
C VAL A 111 -8.71 -4.83 18.46
N HIS A 112 -8.39 -4.74 17.16
CA HIS A 112 -9.33 -5.03 16.09
C HIS A 112 -9.77 -6.51 16.15
N PRO A 113 -11.06 -6.85 15.90
CA PRO A 113 -11.58 -8.21 16.05
C PRO A 113 -10.91 -9.22 15.10
N ASP A 114 -10.57 -8.81 13.89
CA ASP A 114 -9.87 -9.66 12.92
C ASP A 114 -8.39 -9.87 13.30
N PRO A 115 -7.95 -11.12 13.59
CA PRO A 115 -6.58 -11.43 14.00
C PRO A 115 -5.54 -11.07 12.94
N LYS A 116 -5.91 -11.14 11.65
CA LYS A 116 -4.96 -10.81 10.58
C LYS A 116 -4.64 -9.31 10.57
N THR A 117 -5.65 -8.47 10.81
CA THR A 117 -5.47 -7.02 10.99
C THR A 117 -4.54 -6.71 12.17
N ARG A 118 -4.75 -7.35 13.33
CA ARG A 118 -3.85 -7.19 14.48
C ARG A 118 -2.42 -7.57 14.14
N ALA A 119 -2.22 -8.69 13.46
CA ALA A 119 -0.90 -9.17 13.06
C ALA A 119 -0.20 -8.24 12.05
N ALA A 120 -0.94 -7.67 11.09
CA ALA A 120 -0.40 -6.69 10.14
C ALA A 120 0.01 -5.38 10.85
N ALA A 121 -0.81 -4.90 11.78
CA ALA A 121 -0.50 -3.71 12.57
C ALA A 121 0.73 -3.91 13.46
N ALA A 122 0.83 -5.06 14.14
CA ALA A 122 2.00 -5.41 14.96
C ALA A 122 3.28 -5.45 14.12
N ALA A 123 3.24 -6.08 12.94
CA ALA A 123 4.38 -6.13 12.03
C ALA A 123 4.79 -4.74 11.49
N ALA A 124 3.82 -3.86 11.25
CA ALA A 124 4.10 -2.49 10.84
C ALA A 124 4.75 -1.66 11.96
N ILE A 125 4.25 -1.79 13.19
CA ILE A 125 4.84 -1.12 14.37
C ILE A 125 6.27 -1.60 14.60
N ASP A 126 6.50 -2.90 14.50
CA ASP A 126 7.83 -3.50 14.66
C ASP A 126 8.81 -3.01 13.58
N ALA A 127 8.39 -2.99 12.32
CA ALA A 127 9.17 -2.43 11.22
C ALA A 127 9.54 -0.96 11.46
N ILE A 128 8.58 -0.13 11.90
CA ILE A 128 8.82 1.29 12.18
C ILE A 128 9.76 1.47 13.38
N SER A 129 9.50 0.77 14.48
CA SER A 129 10.28 0.88 15.72
C SER A 129 11.73 0.42 15.54
N SER A 130 11.92 -0.63 14.74
CA SER A 130 13.23 -1.16 14.38
C SER A 130 13.91 -0.39 13.24
N LYS A 131 13.23 0.61 12.64
CA LYS A 131 13.66 1.34 11.44
C LYS A 131 14.03 0.38 10.29
N ASN A 132 13.33 -0.75 10.19
CA ASN A 132 13.61 -1.83 9.25
C ASN A 132 12.30 -2.33 8.59
N HIS A 133 12.04 -1.86 7.38
CA HIS A 133 10.82 -2.20 6.64
C HIS A 133 10.71 -3.69 6.29
N HIS A 134 11.82 -4.44 6.27
CA HIS A 134 11.79 -5.87 6.00
C HIS A 134 11.03 -6.66 7.07
N TYR A 135 11.00 -6.18 8.32
CA TYR A 135 10.29 -6.87 9.41
C TYR A 135 8.77 -6.93 9.21
N PHE A 136 8.21 -6.13 8.30
CA PHE A 136 6.81 -6.28 7.90
C PHE A 136 6.53 -7.66 7.27
N VAL A 137 7.47 -8.16 6.44
CA VAL A 137 7.38 -9.48 5.79
C VAL A 137 8.17 -10.55 6.54
N ASP A 138 9.30 -10.19 7.18
CA ASP A 138 10.13 -11.05 8.03
C ASP A 138 9.76 -10.91 9.49
N ARG A 139 8.52 -11.29 9.83
CA ARG A 139 7.94 -11.10 11.18
C ARG A 139 8.66 -11.90 12.29
N LYS A 140 9.59 -12.77 11.93
CA LYS A 140 10.41 -13.58 12.85
C LYS A 140 11.84 -13.07 12.99
N HIS A 141 12.19 -11.98 12.30
CA HIS A 141 13.53 -11.41 12.24
C HIS A 141 14.57 -12.47 11.85
N SER A 142 14.20 -13.34 10.92
CA SER A 142 15.02 -14.46 10.49
C SER A 142 16.25 -14.03 9.67
N GLY A 143 16.20 -12.83 9.09
CA GLY A 143 17.22 -12.35 8.14
C GLY A 143 17.18 -13.07 6.79
N SER A 144 16.16 -13.90 6.55
CA SER A 144 16.03 -14.73 5.35
C SER A 144 15.00 -14.22 4.34
N THR A 145 14.14 -13.28 4.76
CA THR A 145 13.09 -12.69 3.91
C THR A 145 13.32 -11.19 3.78
N PHE A 146 13.40 -10.71 2.55
CA PHE A 146 13.61 -9.30 2.25
C PHE A 146 12.46 -8.74 1.43
N TRP A 147 11.96 -7.57 1.83
CA TRP A 147 10.98 -6.84 1.06
C TRP A 147 11.68 -5.85 0.13
N SER A 148 11.70 -6.15 -1.18
CA SER A 148 12.23 -5.24 -2.21
C SER A 148 11.10 -4.40 -2.79
N VAL A 149 11.06 -3.10 -2.49
CA VAL A 149 10.06 -2.17 -3.03
C VAL A 149 10.70 -1.17 -3.99
N ASN A 150 11.82 -0.59 -3.59
CA ASN A 150 12.68 0.29 -4.38
C ASN A 150 14.07 -0.32 -4.55
N ARG A 151 14.81 0.21 -5.54
CA ARG A 151 16.21 -0.13 -5.75
C ARG A 151 17.02 0.17 -4.49
N GLY A 152 17.84 -0.78 -4.07
CA GLY A 152 18.71 -0.64 -2.89
C GLY A 152 18.05 -1.03 -1.56
N ASP A 153 16.77 -1.44 -1.54
CA ASP A 153 16.15 -1.94 -0.31
C ASP A 153 16.80 -3.24 0.18
N VAL A 154 17.21 -4.13 -0.73
CA VAL A 154 17.84 -5.41 -0.36
C VAL A 154 19.36 -5.27 -0.36
N PRO A 155 20.05 -5.51 0.77
CA PRO A 155 21.51 -5.48 0.82
C PRO A 155 22.16 -6.41 -0.22
N GLY A 156 23.17 -5.91 -0.94
CA GLY A 156 23.97 -6.73 -1.86
C GLY A 156 23.32 -7.11 -3.19
N ARG A 157 22.13 -6.57 -3.53
CA ARG A 157 21.53 -6.76 -4.87
C ARG A 157 21.42 -5.43 -5.63
N SER A 158 22.27 -5.27 -6.64
CA SER A 158 22.15 -4.22 -7.66
C SER A 158 21.38 -4.81 -8.85
N PHE A 159 20.15 -4.36 -9.08
CA PHE A 159 19.48 -4.52 -10.39
C PHE A 159 19.43 -3.15 -11.06
#